data_AF-A0A833PEU5-F1
#
_entry.id   AF-A0A833PEU5-F1
#
_cell.length_a   1.000
_cell.length_b   1.000
_cell.length_c   1.000
_cell.angle_alpha   90.00
_cell.angle_beta   90.00
_cell.angle_gamma   90.00
#
_symmetry.space_group_name_H-M   'P 1'
#
loop_
_entity.id
_entity.type
_entity.pdbx_description
1 polymer ?
#
loop_
_entity_poly.entity_id
_entity_poly.type
_entity_poly.pdbx_seq_one_letter_code
_entity_poly.pdbx_strand_id
1 'polypeptide(L)'
;MLSLRQTWYGSVSQQRTDQLLYWKALALHSRAALIHADHIVSAQQYSVQKPENVSLFANTKMKNTGQDKKEKLQDQPLEWHLHQVGDRASRIAVQMMSDLSLSGLSEQTVEYICQPTTHPRFQWQNIAANALYKNIQKHPETPALVVNIAGTGSGKTRMNLRAACTLRPDDPRMAIALNLRSLTLQTGHALKTSMNLSEEEIAVIIGDTVTQTLFDQSKEKNEFADEDENYPEPIFDACGEDCDLPEWLHPLFTIEKNGRKVLNQKETTILASPLLVSTIDYLVAAGEPHQQGHHVKALLRIMSSDLILDEVDGYEPKALIAVLRLIQLAALYGRNVICSSATLSLTVAKTIHRAFESGMQMRAALYNVEKNQ
;
A
#
# COMPACT_ATOMS: atom_id res chain seq x y z
N MET A 1 30.41 25.57 -31.51
CA MET A 1 30.93 25.25 -30.15
C MET A 1 29.95 25.57 -29.00
N LEU A 2 29.15 26.64 -29.05
CA LEU A 2 28.16 26.94 -28.00
C LEU A 2 26.97 25.95 -27.94
N SER A 3 26.49 25.47 -29.09
CA SER A 3 25.38 24.49 -29.17
C SER A 3 25.77 23.08 -28.68
N LEU A 4 27.03 22.67 -28.81
CA LEU A 4 27.55 21.39 -28.33
C LEU A 4 27.79 21.39 -26.80
N ARG A 5 28.13 22.54 -26.21
CA ARG A 5 28.27 22.65 -24.75
C ARG A 5 26.90 22.65 -24.05
N GLN A 6 25.89 23.33 -24.58
CA GLN A 6 24.53 23.32 -23.99
C GLN A 6 23.88 21.93 -24.01
N THR A 7 24.08 21.15 -25.08
CA THR A 7 23.59 19.77 -25.18
C THR A 7 24.31 18.83 -24.23
N TRP A 8 25.63 18.96 -24.05
CA TRP A 8 26.40 18.20 -23.06
C TRP A 8 26.04 18.55 -21.62
N TYR A 9 25.89 19.83 -21.27
CA TYR A 9 25.47 20.22 -19.92
C TYR A 9 24.03 19.75 -19.62
N GLY A 10 23.13 19.83 -20.61
CA GLY A 10 21.77 19.30 -20.51
C GLY A 10 21.73 17.78 -20.32
N SER A 11 22.56 17.03 -21.05
CA SER A 11 22.62 15.56 -20.92
C SER A 11 23.20 15.12 -19.58
N VAL A 12 24.23 15.81 -19.07
CA VAL A 12 24.82 15.52 -17.76
C VAL A 12 23.86 15.87 -16.62
N SER A 13 23.10 16.96 -16.72
CA SER A 13 22.07 17.31 -15.72
C SER A 13 20.91 16.32 -15.71
N GLN A 14 20.50 15.83 -16.89
CA GLN A 14 19.44 14.83 -17.01
C GLN A 14 19.89 13.49 -16.42
N GLN A 15 21.09 13.03 -16.79
CA GLN A 15 21.66 11.78 -16.27
C GLN A 15 21.81 11.79 -14.75
N ARG A 16 22.20 12.93 -14.16
CA ARG A 16 22.27 13.08 -12.70
C ARG A 16 20.90 13.01 -12.03
N THR A 17 19.89 13.60 -12.68
CA THR A 17 18.50 13.56 -12.20
C THR A 17 17.94 12.15 -12.26
N ASP A 18 18.18 11.45 -13.37
CA ASP A 18 17.74 10.06 -13.56
C ASP A 18 18.41 9.13 -12.54
N GLN A 19 19.71 9.33 -12.25
CA GLN A 19 20.41 8.58 -11.21
C GLN A 19 19.83 8.84 -9.82
N LEU A 20 19.49 10.09 -9.49
CA LEU A 20 18.86 10.41 -8.20
C LEU A 20 17.48 9.75 -8.08
N LEU A 21 16.68 9.79 -9.15
CA LEU A 21 15.36 9.15 -9.18
C LEU A 21 15.45 7.63 -9.07
N TYR A 22 16.42 7.01 -9.74
CA TYR A 22 16.72 5.58 -9.62
C TYR A 22 17.02 5.19 -8.17
N TRP A 23 17.97 5.86 -7.52
CA TRP A 23 18.34 5.54 -6.14
C TRP A 23 17.22 5.85 -5.16
N LYS A 24 16.42 6.89 -5.40
CA LYS A 24 15.24 7.17 -4.58
C LYS A 24 14.21 6.04 -4.69
N ALA A 25 13.89 5.60 -5.91
CA ALA A 25 12.97 4.49 -6.16
C ALA A 25 13.46 3.19 -5.49
N LEU A 26 14.73 2.85 -5.74
CA LEU A 26 15.35 1.64 -5.19
C LEU A 26 15.39 1.68 -3.67
N ALA A 27 15.77 2.81 -3.06
CA ALA A 27 15.84 2.94 -1.61
C ALA A 27 14.45 2.79 -0.94
N LEU A 28 13.39 3.34 -1.55
CA LEU A 28 12.02 3.17 -1.04
C LEU A 28 11.61 1.68 -1.05
N HIS A 29 11.88 0.98 -2.14
CA HIS A 29 11.60 -0.44 -2.29
C HIS A 29 12.42 -1.31 -1.32
N SER A 30 13.74 -1.12 -1.32
CA SER A 30 14.67 -1.87 -0.48
C SER A 30 14.41 -1.65 1.02
N ARG A 31 13.98 -0.44 1.41
CA ARG A 31 13.63 -0.15 2.82
C ARG A 31 12.47 -0.99 3.30
N ALA A 32 11.40 -1.12 2.51
CA ALA A 32 10.26 -1.95 2.88
C ALA A 32 10.65 -3.43 2.99
N ALA A 33 11.46 -3.93 2.06
CA ALA A 33 11.99 -5.29 2.11
C ALA A 33 12.87 -5.54 3.34
N LEU A 34 13.71 -4.56 3.71
CA LEU A 34 14.57 -4.63 4.89
C LEU A 34 13.76 -4.64 6.20
N ILE A 35 12.78 -3.72 6.34
CA ILE A 35 11.88 -3.69 7.50
C ILE A 35 11.15 -5.04 7.63
N HIS A 36 10.66 -5.57 6.52
CA HIS A 36 10.00 -6.86 6.52
C HIS A 36 10.93 -8.00 6.95
N ALA A 37 12.14 -8.06 6.40
CA ALA A 37 13.12 -9.08 6.75
C ALA A 37 13.52 -9.02 8.22
N ASP A 38 13.77 -7.81 8.74
CA ASP A 38 14.12 -7.59 10.14
C ASP A 38 12.99 -8.06 11.06
N HIS A 39 11.75 -7.66 10.81
CA HIS A 39 10.59 -8.16 11.56
C HIS A 39 10.54 -9.69 11.61
N ILE A 40 10.78 -10.37 10.48
CA ILE A 40 10.72 -11.83 10.43
C ILE A 40 11.86 -12.46 11.21
N VAL A 41 13.10 -12.02 10.99
CA VAL A 41 14.27 -12.60 11.65
C VAL A 41 14.21 -12.31 13.14
N SER A 42 13.88 -11.08 13.53
CA SER A 42 13.67 -10.67 14.93
C SER A 42 12.58 -11.47 15.63
N ALA A 43 11.54 -11.94 14.93
CA ALA A 43 10.50 -12.80 15.50
C ALA A 43 10.90 -14.27 15.70
N GLN A 44 11.98 -14.74 15.06
CA GLN A 44 12.46 -16.11 15.19
C GLN A 44 13.18 -16.32 16.52
N GLN A 45 13.01 -17.51 17.10
CA GLN A 45 13.79 -17.94 18.24
C GLN A 45 15.00 -18.71 17.74
N TYR A 46 16.20 -18.20 18.04
CA TYR A 46 17.45 -18.83 17.63
C TYR A 46 17.72 -20.12 18.41
N SER A 47 17.49 -20.10 19.73
CA SER A 47 17.66 -21.28 20.57
C SER A 47 16.72 -21.27 21.78
N VAL A 48 16.39 -22.47 22.27
CA VAL A 48 15.62 -22.66 23.52
C VAL A 48 16.38 -22.12 24.72
N GLN A 49 17.71 -22.24 24.70
CA GLN A 49 18.62 -21.77 25.75
C GLN A 49 19.46 -20.59 25.26
N LYS A 50 20.13 -19.89 26.17
CA LYS A 50 21.07 -18.85 25.79
C LYS A 50 22.26 -19.49 25.04
N PRO A 51 22.62 -19.01 23.83
CA PRO A 51 23.80 -19.51 23.14
C PRO A 51 25.07 -19.27 23.98
N GLU A 52 25.89 -20.31 24.10
CA GLU A 52 27.20 -20.23 24.74
C GLU A 52 28.28 -19.76 23.74
N ASN A 53 29.37 -19.20 24.26
CA ASN A 53 30.52 -18.74 23.46
C ASN A 53 30.20 -17.66 22.40
N VAL A 54 29.17 -16.84 22.65
CA VAL A 54 28.80 -15.69 21.81
C VAL A 54 29.12 -14.39 22.53
N SER A 55 29.87 -13.51 21.88
CA SER A 55 30.31 -12.22 22.44
C SER A 55 29.28 -11.10 22.26
N LEU A 56 28.61 -11.06 21.10
CA LEU A 56 27.68 -10.00 20.72
C LEU A 56 26.34 -10.60 20.30
N PHE A 57 25.25 -10.02 20.80
CA PHE A 57 23.89 -10.43 20.50
C PHE A 57 23.11 -9.27 19.87
N ALA A 58 22.19 -9.60 18.96
CA ALA A 58 21.30 -8.63 18.33
C ALA A 58 20.05 -8.37 19.16
N ASN A 59 19.48 -9.40 19.80
CA ASN A 59 18.22 -9.27 20.52
C ASN A 59 18.11 -10.21 21.73
N THR A 60 16.97 -10.11 22.41
CA THR A 60 16.61 -10.95 23.56
C THR A 60 15.22 -11.56 23.37
N LYS A 61 14.98 -12.73 23.97
CA LYS A 61 13.70 -13.44 23.93
C LYS A 61 13.38 -14.03 25.31
N MET A 62 12.09 -14.22 25.57
CA MET A 62 11.65 -14.99 26.74
C MET A 62 12.01 -16.46 26.55
N LYS A 63 12.81 -17.02 27.47
CA LYS A 63 13.28 -18.41 27.45
C LYS A 63 12.93 -19.10 28.77
N ASN A 64 12.72 -20.41 28.70
CA ASN A 64 12.45 -21.22 29.89
C ASN A 64 13.78 -21.58 30.57
N THR A 65 13.96 -21.18 31.84
CA THR A 65 15.19 -21.44 32.61
C THR A 65 15.05 -22.59 33.63
N GLY A 66 13.91 -23.31 33.59
CA GLY A 66 13.57 -24.36 34.55
C GLY A 66 12.69 -23.85 35.70
N GLN A 67 11.91 -24.73 36.34
CA GLN A 67 10.91 -24.41 37.38
C GLN A 67 9.76 -23.49 36.94
N ASP A 68 9.23 -23.68 35.71
CA ASP A 68 8.16 -22.84 35.13
C ASP A 68 8.46 -21.32 35.08
N LYS A 69 9.73 -20.94 35.26
CA LYS A 69 10.18 -19.55 35.13
C LYS A 69 10.57 -19.24 33.68
N LYS A 70 10.06 -18.12 33.19
CA LYS A 70 10.45 -17.50 31.93
C LYS A 70 11.29 -16.27 32.21
N GLU A 71 12.48 -16.20 31.62
CA GLU A 71 13.37 -15.05 31.75
C GLU A 71 13.74 -14.50 30.38
N LYS A 72 13.88 -13.17 30.27
CA LYS A 72 14.33 -12.50 29.06
C LYS A 72 15.84 -12.65 28.96
N LEU A 73 16.29 -13.48 28.01
CA LEU A 73 17.70 -13.82 27.82
C LEU A 73 18.15 -13.49 26.40
N GLN A 74 19.46 -13.32 26.20
CA GLN A 74 20.02 -13.14 24.87
C GLN A 74 19.68 -14.32 23.96
N ASP A 75 19.30 -14.00 22.72
CA ASP A 75 18.86 -15.01 21.75
C ASP A 75 19.74 -15.08 20.51
N GLN A 76 19.67 -14.09 19.63
CA GLN A 76 20.33 -14.16 18.33
C GLN A 76 21.76 -13.59 18.40
N PRO A 77 22.80 -14.33 17.95
CA PRO A 77 24.13 -13.76 17.73
C PRO A 77 24.07 -12.62 16.71
N LEU A 78 24.81 -11.54 16.94
CA LEU A 78 24.72 -10.33 16.10
C LEU A 78 25.08 -10.60 14.63
N GLU A 79 26.19 -11.30 14.39
CA GLU A 79 26.63 -11.65 13.04
C GLU A 79 25.59 -12.51 12.30
N TRP A 80 25.02 -13.50 12.99
CA TRP A 80 23.95 -14.34 12.44
C TRP A 80 22.74 -13.49 12.04
N HIS A 81 22.27 -12.61 12.94
CA HIS A 81 21.12 -11.76 12.68
C HIS A 81 21.34 -10.87 11.45
N LEU A 82 22.48 -10.17 11.38
CA LEU A 82 22.80 -9.28 10.25
C LEU A 82 22.85 -10.04 8.91
N HIS A 83 23.45 -11.24 8.89
CA HIS A 83 23.48 -12.08 7.70
C HIS A 83 22.08 -12.54 7.28
N GLN A 84 21.25 -13.00 8.23
CA GLN A 84 19.89 -13.45 7.94
C GLN A 84 18.99 -12.32 7.45
N VAL A 85 19.08 -11.14 8.06
CA VAL A 85 18.31 -9.96 7.63
C VAL A 85 18.73 -9.53 6.23
N GLY A 86 20.04 -9.45 5.94
CA GLY A 86 20.54 -9.06 4.63
C GLY A 86 20.13 -10.04 3.51
N ASP A 87 20.34 -11.34 3.71
CA ASP A 87 19.95 -12.38 2.75
C ASP A 87 18.43 -12.38 2.53
N ARG A 88 17.64 -12.33 3.60
CA ARG A 88 16.18 -12.34 3.50
C ARG A 88 15.61 -11.06 2.88
N ALA A 89 16.18 -9.89 3.18
CA ALA A 89 15.78 -8.62 2.57
C ALA A 89 15.99 -8.65 1.05
N SER A 90 17.09 -9.22 0.57
CA SER A 90 17.34 -9.36 -0.87
C SER A 90 16.27 -10.22 -1.55
N ARG A 91 15.86 -11.33 -0.92
CA ARG A 91 14.81 -12.22 -1.43
C ARG A 91 13.45 -11.52 -1.43
N ILE A 92 13.07 -10.92 -0.30
CA ILE A 92 11.78 -10.20 -0.18
C ILE A 92 11.70 -9.07 -1.21
N ALA A 93 12.77 -8.32 -1.45
CA ALA A 93 12.78 -7.27 -2.46
C ALA A 93 12.44 -7.81 -3.86
N VAL A 94 12.89 -9.01 -4.22
CA VAL A 94 12.53 -9.65 -5.49
C VAL A 94 11.09 -10.16 -5.45
N GLN A 95 10.70 -10.89 -4.40
CA GLN A 95 9.36 -11.48 -4.26
C GLN A 95 8.25 -10.43 -4.26
N MET A 96 8.47 -9.26 -3.68
CA MET A 96 7.53 -8.13 -3.73
C MET A 96 7.22 -7.68 -5.17
N MET A 97 8.16 -7.88 -6.11
CA MET A 97 8.00 -7.49 -7.52
C MET A 97 7.54 -8.65 -8.41
N SER A 98 7.96 -9.89 -8.14
CA SER A 98 7.70 -11.05 -9.00
C SER A 98 6.57 -11.96 -8.50
N ASP A 99 6.38 -12.06 -7.18
CA ASP A 99 5.59 -13.12 -6.53
C ASP A 99 4.40 -12.54 -5.74
N LEU A 100 4.10 -11.24 -5.92
CA LEU A 100 2.94 -10.58 -5.33
C LEU A 100 1.67 -10.80 -6.18
N SER A 101 1.35 -12.08 -6.43
CA SER A 101 0.15 -12.49 -7.17
C SER A 101 -1.01 -12.70 -6.21
N LEU A 102 -2.06 -11.90 -6.34
CA LEU A 102 -3.27 -11.93 -5.52
C LEU A 102 -4.49 -11.93 -6.45
N SER A 103 -5.59 -12.57 -6.04
CA SER A 103 -6.79 -12.71 -6.87
C SER A 103 -7.43 -11.36 -7.21
N GLY A 104 -7.89 -11.19 -8.45
CA GLY A 104 -8.71 -10.04 -8.85
C GLY A 104 -10.18 -10.24 -8.48
N LEU A 105 -11.01 -9.24 -8.78
CA LEU A 105 -12.46 -9.41 -8.79
C LEU A 105 -12.86 -10.52 -9.77
N SER A 106 -13.95 -11.23 -9.46
CA SER A 106 -14.49 -12.26 -10.34
C SER A 106 -14.94 -11.66 -11.67
N GLU A 107 -14.87 -12.45 -12.74
CA GLU A 107 -15.31 -12.03 -14.08
C GLU A 107 -16.76 -11.52 -14.07
N GLN A 108 -17.65 -12.18 -13.31
CA GLN A 108 -19.06 -11.81 -13.17
C GLN A 108 -19.23 -10.41 -12.56
N THR A 109 -18.50 -10.13 -11.48
CA THR A 109 -18.49 -8.81 -10.84
C THR A 109 -17.94 -7.74 -11.78
N VAL A 110 -16.86 -8.05 -12.50
CA VAL A 110 -16.24 -7.13 -13.46
C VAL A 110 -17.20 -6.80 -14.61
N GLU A 111 -17.87 -7.80 -15.17
CA GLU A 111 -18.89 -7.61 -16.21
C GLU A 111 -20.04 -6.72 -15.71
N TYR A 112 -20.52 -6.94 -14.49
CA TYR A 112 -21.59 -6.15 -13.88
C TYR A 112 -21.18 -4.67 -13.69
N ILE A 113 -19.98 -4.43 -13.15
CA ILE A 113 -19.42 -3.08 -12.97
C ILE A 113 -19.21 -2.39 -14.33
N CYS A 114 -18.74 -3.13 -15.33
CA CYS A 114 -18.45 -2.62 -16.66
C CYS A 114 -19.68 -2.47 -17.56
N GLN A 115 -20.84 -3.00 -17.16
CA GLN A 115 -22.07 -2.93 -17.92
C GLN A 115 -22.41 -1.48 -18.29
N PRO A 116 -22.70 -1.19 -19.58
CA PRO A 116 -23.16 0.13 -19.99
C PRO A 116 -24.49 0.48 -19.35
N THR A 117 -24.63 1.72 -18.88
CA THR A 117 -25.91 2.21 -18.36
C THR A 117 -26.84 2.62 -19.50
N THR A 118 -28.12 2.31 -19.39
CA THR A 118 -29.17 2.78 -20.31
C THR A 118 -29.82 4.07 -19.83
N HIS A 119 -29.65 4.42 -18.55
CA HIS A 119 -30.33 5.56 -17.94
C HIS A 119 -29.71 6.89 -18.42
N PRO A 120 -30.50 7.84 -18.98
CA PRO A 120 -29.99 9.09 -19.57
C PRO A 120 -29.05 9.89 -18.66
N ARG A 121 -29.40 10.00 -17.37
CA ARG A 121 -28.60 10.69 -16.33
C ARG A 121 -27.14 10.21 -16.25
N PHE A 122 -26.88 8.93 -16.53
CA PHE A 122 -25.57 8.32 -16.33
C PHE A 122 -24.84 8.03 -17.64
N GLN A 123 -25.36 8.45 -18.80
CA GLN A 123 -24.77 8.19 -20.12
C GLN A 123 -23.32 8.69 -20.25
N TRP A 124 -22.93 9.74 -19.51
CA TRP A 124 -21.56 10.22 -19.45
C TRP A 124 -20.56 9.14 -19.02
N GLN A 125 -20.99 8.17 -18.20
CA GLN A 125 -20.18 7.03 -17.76
C GLN A 125 -19.80 6.12 -18.92
N ASN A 126 -20.68 5.95 -19.91
CA ASN A 126 -20.39 5.15 -21.10
C ASN A 126 -19.35 5.84 -21.98
N ILE A 127 -19.46 7.16 -22.13
CA ILE A 127 -18.50 7.96 -22.89
C ILE A 127 -17.12 7.89 -22.23
N ALA A 128 -17.07 8.06 -20.90
CA ALA A 128 -15.83 7.98 -20.12
C ALA A 128 -15.19 6.58 -20.21
N ALA A 129 -15.96 5.51 -19.99
CA ALA A 129 -15.47 4.14 -20.08
C ALA A 129 -14.90 3.83 -21.47
N ASN A 130 -15.60 4.23 -22.54
CA ASN A 130 -15.12 4.03 -23.91
C ASN A 130 -13.82 4.80 -24.20
N ALA A 131 -13.64 5.99 -23.62
CA ALA A 131 -12.40 6.74 -23.75
C ALA A 131 -11.23 6.05 -23.02
N LEU A 132 -11.47 5.56 -21.80
CA LEU A 132 -10.47 4.81 -21.02
C LEU A 132 -10.09 3.50 -21.73
N TYR A 133 -11.07 2.76 -22.25
CA TYR A 133 -10.84 1.56 -23.04
C TYR A 133 -9.94 1.83 -24.26
N LYS A 134 -10.22 2.90 -25.01
CA LYS A 134 -9.37 3.29 -26.15
C LYS A 134 -7.96 3.70 -25.70
N ASN A 135 -7.81 4.28 -24.51
CA ASN A 135 -6.52 4.67 -23.97
C ASN A 135 -5.67 3.45 -23.61
N ILE A 136 -6.22 2.51 -22.84
CA ILE A 136 -5.48 1.32 -22.40
C ILE A 136 -5.10 0.41 -23.58
N GLN A 137 -5.96 0.31 -24.60
CA GLN A 137 -5.62 -0.41 -25.84
C GLN A 137 -4.43 0.19 -26.59
N LYS A 138 -4.22 1.52 -26.49
CA LYS A 138 -3.07 2.20 -27.10
C LYS A 138 -1.82 2.17 -26.23
N HIS A 139 -2.01 2.17 -24.91
CA HIS A 139 -0.95 2.31 -23.92
C HIS A 139 -1.12 1.29 -22.77
N PRO A 140 -1.06 -0.02 -23.05
CA PRO A 140 -1.41 -1.06 -22.06
C PRO A 140 -0.52 -1.05 -20.82
N GLU A 141 0.76 -0.75 -21.01
CA GLU A 141 1.77 -0.73 -19.94
C GLU A 141 1.92 0.64 -19.26
N THR A 142 1.09 1.63 -19.63
CA THR A 142 1.21 2.99 -19.10
C THR A 142 0.12 3.25 -18.06
N PRO A 143 0.49 3.40 -16.78
CA PRO A 143 -0.44 3.76 -15.72
C PRO A 143 -1.16 5.07 -16.03
N ALA A 144 -2.46 5.13 -15.74
CA ALA A 144 -3.29 6.29 -15.97
C ALA A 144 -3.58 7.06 -14.68
N LEU A 145 -3.52 8.39 -14.77
CA LEU A 145 -4.15 9.29 -13.80
C LEU A 145 -5.50 9.75 -14.36
N VAL A 146 -6.58 9.37 -13.68
CA VAL A 146 -7.94 9.78 -14.01
C VAL A 146 -8.42 10.80 -12.99
N VAL A 147 -8.97 11.91 -13.47
CA VAL A 147 -9.56 12.95 -12.62
C VAL A 147 -11.05 13.06 -12.95
N ASN A 148 -11.89 12.53 -12.08
CA ASN A 148 -13.34 12.51 -12.22
C ASN A 148 -13.98 13.71 -11.50
N ILE A 149 -14.27 14.76 -12.27
CA ILE A 149 -14.85 16.04 -11.78
C ILE A 149 -16.35 16.15 -12.11
N ALA A 150 -17.11 15.09 -11.84
CA ALA A 150 -18.56 15.11 -12.04
C ALA A 150 -19.30 15.62 -10.79
N GLY A 151 -20.46 16.26 -10.99
CA GLY A 151 -21.25 16.83 -9.89
C GLY A 151 -21.77 15.77 -8.89
N THR A 152 -22.17 16.19 -7.70
CA THR A 152 -22.74 15.31 -6.67
C THR A 152 -23.96 14.57 -7.20
N GLY A 153 -24.06 13.26 -6.91
CA GLY A 153 -25.15 12.42 -7.39
C GLY A 153 -25.07 12.07 -8.90
N SER A 154 -23.98 12.36 -9.59
CA SER A 154 -23.75 11.94 -10.99
C SER A 154 -23.35 10.47 -11.15
N GLY A 155 -23.19 9.74 -10.04
CA GLY A 155 -22.75 8.34 -10.04
C GLY A 155 -21.23 8.16 -10.12
N LYS A 156 -20.44 9.08 -9.54
CA LYS A 156 -18.97 9.02 -9.51
C LYS A 156 -18.43 7.68 -9.02
N THR A 157 -18.96 7.17 -7.91
CA THR A 157 -18.49 5.93 -7.27
C THR A 157 -18.50 4.74 -8.22
N ARG A 158 -19.63 4.52 -8.92
CA ARG A 158 -19.74 3.47 -9.94
C ARG A 158 -18.77 3.70 -11.09
N MET A 159 -18.64 4.95 -11.55
CA MET A 159 -17.71 5.26 -12.64
C MET A 159 -16.24 5.04 -12.23
N ASN A 160 -15.86 5.32 -10.99
CA ASN A 160 -14.51 5.08 -10.50
C ASN A 160 -14.19 3.58 -10.49
N LEU A 161 -15.11 2.74 -10.00
CA LEU A 161 -14.97 1.27 -10.07
C LEU A 161 -14.84 0.80 -11.53
N ARG A 162 -15.74 1.28 -12.40
CA ARG A 162 -15.69 0.93 -13.83
C ARG A 162 -14.40 1.38 -14.49
N ALA A 163 -13.88 2.55 -14.14
CA ALA A 163 -12.60 3.05 -14.63
C ALA A 163 -11.46 2.11 -14.21
N ALA A 164 -11.40 1.69 -12.93
CA ALA A 164 -10.40 0.75 -12.45
C ALA A 164 -10.48 -0.59 -13.19
N CYS A 165 -11.66 -1.19 -13.31
CA CYS A 165 -11.83 -2.44 -14.07
C CYS A 165 -11.49 -2.28 -15.56
N THR A 166 -11.75 -1.12 -16.16
CA THR A 166 -11.43 -0.86 -17.57
C THR A 166 -9.92 -0.69 -17.79
N LEU A 167 -9.22 -0.07 -16.84
CA LEU A 167 -7.79 0.21 -16.93
C LEU A 167 -6.92 -1.01 -16.58
N ARG A 168 -7.47 -1.99 -15.86
CA ARG A 168 -6.79 -3.22 -15.45
C ARG A 168 -7.72 -4.42 -15.64
N PRO A 169 -7.96 -4.87 -16.89
CA PRO A 169 -9.01 -5.86 -17.19
C PRO A 169 -8.67 -7.29 -16.74
N ASP A 170 -7.38 -7.66 -16.69
CA ASP A 170 -6.97 -9.05 -16.43
C ASP A 170 -7.05 -9.42 -14.94
N ASP A 171 -6.74 -8.48 -14.06
CA ASP A 171 -6.73 -8.68 -12.61
C ASP A 171 -7.20 -7.44 -11.83
N PRO A 172 -8.48 -7.01 -11.98
CA PRO A 172 -8.99 -5.81 -11.33
C PRO A 172 -8.88 -5.90 -9.81
N ARG A 173 -7.99 -5.09 -9.24
CA ARG A 173 -7.81 -4.93 -7.80
C ARG A 173 -7.71 -3.44 -7.50
N MET A 174 -8.42 -2.97 -6.48
CA MET A 174 -8.45 -1.55 -6.16
C MET A 174 -8.61 -1.27 -4.67
N ALA A 175 -8.11 -0.12 -4.24
CA ALA A 175 -8.28 0.42 -2.90
C ALA A 175 -8.97 1.79 -2.99
N ILE A 176 -10.16 1.89 -2.41
CA ILE A 176 -10.89 3.13 -2.24
C ILE A 176 -10.50 3.73 -0.89
N ALA A 177 -9.95 4.94 -0.93
CA ALA A 177 -9.59 5.71 0.24
C ALA A 177 -10.60 6.84 0.46
N LEU A 178 -11.12 6.92 1.68
CA LEU A 178 -12.12 7.90 2.10
C LEU A 178 -11.60 8.71 3.28
N ASN A 179 -12.03 9.97 3.38
CA ASN A 179 -11.60 10.88 4.45
C ASN A 179 -12.33 10.64 5.79
N LEU A 180 -13.50 9.97 5.78
CA LEU A 180 -14.35 9.82 6.97
C LEU A 180 -14.70 8.35 7.26
N ARG A 181 -14.63 7.96 8.54
CA ARG A 181 -14.96 6.59 9.01
C ARG A 181 -16.40 6.20 8.71
N SER A 182 -17.37 7.05 9.06
CA SER A 182 -18.80 6.78 8.82
C SER A 182 -19.11 6.61 7.34
N LEU A 183 -18.50 7.45 6.50
CA LEU A 183 -18.60 7.36 5.05
C LEU A 183 -17.98 6.05 4.54
N THR A 184 -16.93 5.55 5.16
CA THR A 184 -16.27 4.29 4.77
C THR A 184 -17.19 3.09 4.95
N LEU A 185 -17.86 2.96 6.10
CA LEU A 185 -18.84 1.90 6.31
C LEU A 185 -20.03 2.00 5.36
N GLN A 186 -20.57 3.21 5.19
CA GLN A 186 -21.71 3.44 4.31
C GLN A 186 -21.37 3.11 2.85
N THR A 187 -20.22 3.58 2.36
CA THR A 187 -19.75 3.29 1.01
C THR A 187 -19.47 1.80 0.84
N GLY A 188 -18.81 1.15 1.81
CA GLY A 188 -18.57 -0.30 1.78
C GLY A 188 -19.86 -1.10 1.66
N HIS A 189 -20.84 -0.83 2.52
CA HIS A 189 -22.15 -1.48 2.46
C HIS A 189 -22.89 -1.19 1.14
N ALA A 190 -22.90 0.08 0.72
CA ALA A 190 -23.56 0.48 -0.52
C ALA A 190 -22.94 -0.19 -1.75
N LEU A 191 -21.61 -0.28 -1.82
CA LEU A 191 -20.91 -0.95 -2.91
C LEU A 191 -21.23 -2.44 -2.94
N LYS A 192 -21.17 -3.09 -1.79
CA LYS A 192 -21.49 -4.52 -1.67
C LYS A 192 -22.88 -4.85 -2.22
N THR A 193 -23.89 -4.10 -1.81
CA THR A 193 -25.26 -4.30 -2.32
C THR A 193 -25.42 -3.86 -3.77
N SER A 194 -24.86 -2.71 -4.16
CA SER A 194 -25.12 -2.12 -5.50
C SER A 194 -24.30 -2.73 -6.62
N MET A 195 -23.18 -3.38 -6.32
CA MET A 195 -22.29 -4.03 -7.28
C MET A 195 -22.34 -5.57 -7.21
N ASN A 196 -23.21 -6.12 -6.36
CA ASN A 196 -23.38 -7.56 -6.16
C ASN A 196 -22.06 -8.28 -5.81
N LEU A 197 -21.25 -7.65 -4.95
CA LEU A 197 -19.96 -8.19 -4.53
C LEU A 197 -20.15 -9.29 -3.49
N SER A 198 -19.38 -10.37 -3.60
CA SER A 198 -19.30 -11.39 -2.54
C SER A 198 -18.52 -10.88 -1.32
N GLU A 199 -18.63 -11.60 -0.18
CA GLU A 199 -17.87 -11.29 1.04
C GLU A 199 -16.35 -11.47 0.87
N GLU A 200 -15.93 -12.32 -0.07
CA GLU A 200 -14.52 -12.57 -0.40
C GLU A 200 -13.94 -11.43 -1.26
N GLU A 201 -14.79 -10.73 -2.04
CA GLU A 201 -14.37 -9.71 -3.00
C GLU A 201 -14.14 -8.33 -2.38
N ILE A 202 -14.76 -8.03 -1.23
CA ILE A 202 -14.71 -6.72 -0.58
C ILE A 202 -14.26 -6.80 0.88
N ALA A 203 -13.21 -6.05 1.20
CA ALA A 203 -12.84 -5.73 2.57
C ALA A 203 -13.22 -4.28 2.91
N VAL A 204 -13.76 -4.06 4.10
CA VAL A 204 -14.04 -2.71 4.63
C VAL A 204 -13.22 -2.49 5.90
N ILE A 205 -12.40 -1.44 5.91
CA ILE A 205 -11.59 -1.05 7.07
C ILE A 205 -12.01 0.32 7.57
N ILE A 206 -12.25 0.42 8.88
CA ILE A 206 -12.34 1.71 9.54
C ILE A 206 -11.13 1.94 10.44
N GLY A 207 -10.69 3.21 10.47
CA GLY A 207 -9.45 3.66 11.06
C GLY A 207 -9.21 3.26 12.52
N ASP A 208 -7.96 3.45 12.93
CA ASP A 208 -7.34 2.90 14.13
C ASP A 208 -8.11 3.18 15.43
N THR A 209 -8.45 2.10 16.12
CA THR A 209 -9.07 2.15 17.46
C THR A 209 -8.05 2.51 18.54
N VAL A 210 -6.78 2.20 18.33
CA VAL A 210 -5.67 2.36 19.28
C VAL A 210 -5.10 3.77 19.26
N THR A 211 -4.88 4.40 18.10
CA THR A 211 -4.48 5.82 18.08
C THR A 211 -5.57 6.70 18.67
N GLN A 212 -6.87 6.36 18.59
CA GLN A 212 -7.89 7.14 19.30
C GLN A 212 -7.82 6.96 20.82
N THR A 213 -7.70 5.73 21.32
CA THR A 213 -7.54 5.51 22.76
C THR A 213 -6.24 6.09 23.29
N LEU A 214 -5.13 5.99 22.53
CA LEU A 214 -3.85 6.60 22.84
C LEU A 214 -3.86 8.12 22.66
N PHE A 215 -4.61 8.70 21.71
CA PHE A 215 -4.71 10.15 21.54
C PHE A 215 -5.59 10.76 22.65
N ASP A 216 -6.68 10.09 23.02
CA ASP A 216 -7.50 10.44 24.17
C ASP A 216 -6.74 10.26 25.50
N GLN A 217 -5.89 9.23 25.61
CA GLN A 217 -4.98 9.02 26.75
C GLN A 217 -3.78 9.97 26.72
N SER A 218 -3.27 10.40 25.56
CA SER A 218 -2.10 11.30 25.42
C SER A 218 -2.39 12.74 25.83
N LYS A 219 -3.67 13.11 26.03
CA LYS A 219 -4.04 14.31 26.78
C LYS A 219 -3.58 14.22 28.25
N GLU A 220 -3.26 13.03 28.74
CA GLU A 220 -2.56 12.75 29.99
C GLU A 220 -1.20 12.09 29.66
N LYS A 221 -0.14 12.90 29.64
CA LYS A 221 1.27 12.52 29.39
C LYS A 221 1.61 11.05 29.66
N ASN A 222 2.10 10.34 28.63
CA ASN A 222 3.35 9.56 28.65
C ASN A 222 3.68 9.00 27.25
N GLU A 223 4.95 9.12 26.86
CA GLU A 223 5.56 8.48 25.70
C GLU A 223 5.66 6.97 25.96
N PHE A 224 4.66 6.20 25.52
CA PHE A 224 4.74 4.74 25.48
C PHE A 224 5.34 4.32 24.13
N ALA A 225 6.66 4.39 24.04
CA ALA A 225 7.41 3.59 23.09
C ALA A 225 7.80 2.28 23.81
N ASP A 226 7.68 1.14 23.14
CA ASP A 226 8.18 -0.14 23.67
C ASP A 226 9.71 -0.06 23.90
N GLU A 227 10.31 -1.06 24.56
CA GLU A 227 11.75 -1.08 24.90
C GLU A 227 12.70 -0.86 23.71
N ASP A 228 12.21 -1.05 22.48
CA ASP A 228 12.91 -0.83 21.21
C ASP A 228 12.57 0.52 20.54
N GLU A 229 12.02 1.49 21.30
CA GLU A 229 11.55 2.82 20.82
C GLU A 229 10.44 2.77 19.74
N ASN A 230 9.76 1.63 19.59
CA ASN A 230 8.67 1.47 18.64
C ASN A 230 7.33 1.94 19.23
N TYR A 231 6.56 2.68 18.44
CA TYR A 231 5.17 2.98 18.77
C TYR A 231 4.30 1.71 18.64
N PRO A 232 3.26 1.55 19.48
CA PRO A 232 2.30 0.47 19.33
C PRO A 232 1.72 0.45 17.91
N GLU A 233 1.64 -0.75 17.30
CA GLU A 233 1.02 -0.86 15.97
C GLU A 233 -0.46 -0.49 16.04
N PRO A 234 -0.95 0.35 15.11
CA PRO A 234 -2.37 0.71 15.01
C PRO A 234 -3.23 -0.53 14.74
N ILE A 235 -4.36 -0.67 15.45
CA ILE A 235 -5.31 -1.79 15.26
C ILE A 235 -6.51 -1.29 14.45
N PHE A 236 -6.66 -1.89 13.27
CA PHE A 236 -7.75 -1.63 12.37
C PHE A 236 -8.83 -2.70 12.46
N ASP A 237 -10.09 -2.26 12.46
CA ASP A 237 -11.22 -3.16 12.31
C ASP A 237 -11.52 -3.37 10.84
N ALA A 238 -11.43 -4.63 10.41
CA ALA A 238 -11.73 -5.08 9.06
C ALA A 238 -12.92 -6.04 9.05
N CYS A 239 -13.78 -5.91 8.03
CA CYS A 239 -14.85 -6.85 7.72
C CYS A 239 -14.61 -7.46 6.33
N GLY A 240 -14.76 -8.78 6.20
CA GLY A 240 -14.60 -9.58 4.98
C GLY A 240 -14.40 -11.06 5.34
N GLU A 241 -14.37 -11.94 4.34
CA GLU A 241 -14.08 -13.38 4.54
C GLU A 241 -12.57 -13.70 4.52
N ASP A 242 -12.23 -14.90 4.99
CA ASP A 242 -10.85 -15.39 5.01
C ASP A 242 -10.36 -15.62 3.57
N CYS A 243 -9.17 -15.11 3.27
CA CYS A 243 -8.55 -15.23 1.95
C CYS A 243 -7.10 -15.67 2.09
N ASP A 244 -6.61 -16.43 1.11
CA ASP A 244 -5.23 -16.93 1.13
C ASP A 244 -4.21 -15.87 0.71
N LEU A 245 -3.04 -15.91 1.35
CA LEU A 245 -1.86 -15.14 0.96
C LEU A 245 -0.73 -16.07 0.52
N PRO A 246 0.16 -15.61 -0.39
CA PRO A 246 1.42 -16.27 -0.66
C PRO A 246 2.19 -16.59 0.63
N GLU A 247 2.75 -17.80 0.73
CA GLU A 247 3.42 -18.29 1.95
C GLU A 247 4.54 -17.37 2.44
N TRP A 248 5.25 -16.71 1.53
CA TRP A 248 6.34 -15.80 1.88
C TRP A 248 5.87 -14.59 2.70
N LEU A 249 4.58 -14.22 2.60
CA LEU A 249 3.96 -13.14 3.37
C LEU A 249 3.47 -13.58 4.74
N HIS A 250 3.19 -14.87 4.97
CA HIS A 250 2.62 -15.36 6.24
C HIS A 250 3.36 -14.84 7.48
N PRO A 251 4.70 -14.77 7.51
CA PRO A 251 5.42 -14.23 8.66
C PRO A 251 5.09 -12.78 9.01
N LEU A 252 4.73 -11.92 8.03
CA LEU A 252 4.32 -10.52 8.27
C LEU A 252 2.95 -10.41 8.96
N PHE A 253 2.10 -11.40 8.72
CA PHE A 253 0.72 -11.45 9.18
C PHE A 253 0.55 -12.43 10.34
N THR A 254 1.62 -13.02 10.86
CA THR A 254 1.52 -13.96 11.98
C THR A 254 1.54 -13.21 13.32
N ILE A 255 0.51 -13.45 14.13
CA ILE A 255 0.40 -12.92 15.50
C ILE A 255 0.43 -14.04 16.53
N GLU A 256 0.80 -13.73 17.76
CA GLU A 256 0.68 -14.67 18.88
C GLU A 256 -0.68 -14.52 19.55
N LYS A 257 -1.50 -15.59 19.51
CA LYS A 257 -2.81 -15.65 20.16
C LYS A 257 -2.85 -16.88 21.06
N ASN A 258 -3.08 -16.68 22.35
CA ASN A 258 -3.12 -17.74 23.37
C ASN A 258 -1.86 -18.64 23.35
N GLY A 259 -0.67 -18.05 23.16
CA GLY A 259 0.59 -18.79 23.10
C GLY A 259 0.81 -19.62 21.82
N ARG A 260 -0.02 -19.42 20.79
CA ARG A 260 0.13 -20.05 19.47
C ARG A 260 0.32 -18.99 18.39
N LYS A 261 1.22 -19.26 17.45
CA LYS A 261 1.38 -18.45 16.24
C LYS A 261 0.24 -18.76 15.28
N VAL A 262 -0.56 -17.76 14.96
CA VAL A 262 -1.70 -17.86 14.04
C VAL A 262 -1.66 -16.70 13.06
N LEU A 263 -2.20 -16.92 11.86
CA LEU A 263 -2.34 -15.85 10.88
C LEU A 263 -3.40 -14.85 11.34
N ASN A 264 -3.09 -13.57 11.26
CA ASN A 264 -4.02 -12.48 11.53
C ASN A 264 -4.99 -12.37 10.36
N GLN A 265 -6.12 -13.06 10.46
CA GLN A 265 -7.16 -13.11 9.43
C GLN A 265 -7.59 -11.72 8.99
N LYS A 266 -7.83 -10.79 9.92
CA LYS A 266 -8.25 -9.41 9.60
C LYS A 266 -7.26 -8.72 8.66
N GLU A 267 -5.97 -8.74 8.98
CA GLU A 267 -4.94 -8.10 8.15
C GLU A 267 -4.68 -8.85 6.83
N THR A 268 -4.85 -10.17 6.86
CA THR A 268 -4.76 -11.03 5.68
C THR A 268 -5.84 -10.66 4.67
N THR A 269 -7.10 -10.56 5.11
CA THR A 269 -8.24 -10.12 4.30
C THR A 269 -7.99 -8.74 3.69
N ILE A 270 -7.41 -7.80 4.44
CA ILE A 270 -7.10 -6.45 3.90
C ILE A 270 -6.20 -6.52 2.66
N LEU A 271 -5.13 -7.30 2.71
CA LEU A 271 -4.22 -7.43 1.58
C LEU A 271 -4.84 -8.30 0.48
N ALA A 272 -5.48 -9.40 0.84
CA ALA A 272 -5.96 -10.40 -0.10
C ALA A 272 -7.21 -9.95 -0.89
N SER A 273 -8.18 -9.27 -0.26
CA SER A 273 -9.44 -8.91 -0.91
C SER A 273 -9.24 -8.03 -2.15
N PRO A 274 -9.84 -8.34 -3.31
CA PRO A 274 -9.66 -7.56 -4.53
C PRO A 274 -10.07 -6.08 -4.40
N LEU A 275 -11.20 -5.80 -3.75
CA LEU A 275 -11.68 -4.45 -3.47
C LEU A 275 -11.50 -4.14 -1.98
N LEU A 276 -10.73 -3.09 -1.69
CA LEU A 276 -10.61 -2.55 -0.34
C LEU A 276 -11.34 -1.21 -0.27
N VAL A 277 -12.20 -1.03 0.73
CA VAL A 277 -12.78 0.26 1.10
C VAL A 277 -12.22 0.64 2.46
N SER A 278 -11.43 1.71 2.53
CA SER A 278 -10.73 2.08 3.76
C SER A 278 -10.77 3.58 4.00
N THR A 279 -10.59 3.97 5.25
CA THR A 279 -10.14 5.34 5.55
C THR A 279 -8.72 5.54 5.04
N ILE A 280 -8.42 6.75 4.60
CA ILE A 280 -7.10 7.12 4.07
C ILE A 280 -5.95 6.81 5.05
N ASP A 281 -6.21 6.86 6.36
CA ASP A 281 -5.22 6.63 7.42
C ASP A 281 -4.47 5.30 7.29
N TYR A 282 -5.18 4.24 6.88
CA TYR A 282 -4.58 2.92 6.65
C TYR A 282 -3.58 2.96 5.48
N LEU A 283 -3.96 3.59 4.36
CA LEU A 283 -3.16 3.59 3.14
C LEU A 283 -1.99 4.58 3.22
N VAL A 284 -2.13 5.68 3.95
CA VAL A 284 -1.04 6.66 4.15
C VAL A 284 0.19 6.02 4.78
N ALA A 285 0.03 4.98 5.59
CA ALA A 285 1.13 4.24 6.18
C ALA A 285 2.13 3.72 5.12
N ALA A 286 1.68 3.44 3.89
CA ALA A 286 2.56 3.08 2.78
C ALA A 286 3.62 4.15 2.49
N GLY A 287 3.34 5.42 2.79
CA GLY A 287 4.25 6.55 2.65
C GLY A 287 4.99 6.95 3.92
N GLU A 288 4.78 6.24 5.03
CA GLU A 288 5.29 6.60 6.36
C GLU A 288 6.13 5.48 6.98
N PRO A 289 7.41 5.34 6.59
CA PRO A 289 8.26 4.21 7.00
C PRO A 289 8.54 4.09 8.51
N HIS A 290 8.20 5.12 9.29
CA HIS A 290 8.31 5.10 10.74
C HIS A 290 7.25 4.20 11.40
N GLN A 291 6.19 3.82 10.67
CA GLN A 291 5.13 2.92 11.11
C GLN A 291 5.43 1.43 10.81
N GLN A 292 6.70 1.10 10.51
CA GLN A 292 7.28 -0.25 10.41
C GLN A 292 6.40 -1.32 9.74
N GLY A 293 5.89 -2.31 10.48
CA GLY A 293 5.12 -3.44 9.94
C GLY A 293 3.87 -2.99 9.19
N HIS A 294 3.20 -1.95 9.70
CA HIS A 294 2.02 -1.38 9.04
C HIS A 294 2.37 -0.68 7.73
N HIS A 295 3.54 -0.01 7.67
CA HIS A 295 4.06 0.56 6.43
C HIS A 295 4.24 -0.50 5.34
N VAL A 296 4.84 -1.65 5.67
CA VAL A 296 5.03 -2.75 4.71
C VAL A 296 3.69 -3.30 4.22
N LYS A 297 2.74 -3.57 5.13
CA LYS A 297 1.40 -4.09 4.79
C LYS A 297 0.64 -3.14 3.87
N ALA A 298 0.60 -1.84 4.20
CA ALA A 298 -0.04 -0.83 3.38
C ALA A 298 0.67 -0.64 2.02
N LEU A 299 2.02 -0.72 2.00
CA LEU A 299 2.77 -0.65 0.75
C LEU A 299 2.44 -1.83 -0.16
N LEU A 300 2.38 -3.05 0.34
CA LEU A 300 1.96 -4.23 -0.43
C LEU A 300 0.56 -4.07 -1.01
N ARG A 301 -0.36 -3.42 -0.27
CA ARG A 301 -1.70 -3.09 -0.79
C ARG A 301 -1.61 -2.12 -1.98
N ILE A 302 -0.81 -1.06 -1.87
CA ILE A 302 -0.60 -0.09 -2.95
C ILE A 302 0.14 -0.72 -4.13
N MET A 303 1.08 -1.63 -3.88
CA MET A 303 1.82 -2.34 -4.91
C MET A 303 0.95 -3.31 -5.70
N SER A 304 -0.17 -3.79 -5.16
CA SER A 304 -1.03 -4.81 -5.78
C SER A 304 -2.39 -4.29 -6.26
N SER A 305 -2.75 -3.04 -5.99
CA SER A 305 -4.07 -2.49 -6.32
C SER A 305 -4.02 -1.07 -6.89
N ASP A 306 -4.96 -0.77 -7.78
CA ASP A 306 -5.20 0.60 -8.26
C ASP A 306 -5.79 1.46 -7.14
N LEU A 307 -5.49 2.75 -7.14
CA LEU A 307 -5.85 3.66 -6.05
C LEU A 307 -7.01 4.57 -6.47
N ILE A 308 -8.12 4.53 -5.71
CA ILE A 308 -9.24 5.45 -5.87
C ILE A 308 -9.27 6.40 -4.66
N LEU A 309 -9.16 7.69 -4.91
CA LEU A 309 -9.25 8.75 -3.90
C LEU A 309 -10.56 9.51 -4.11
N ASP A 310 -11.53 9.34 -3.21
CA ASP A 310 -12.80 10.06 -3.30
C ASP A 310 -12.79 11.33 -2.44
N GLU A 311 -13.44 12.37 -2.95
CA GLU A 311 -13.47 13.73 -2.39
C GLU A 311 -12.06 14.24 -1.99
N VAL A 312 -11.11 14.14 -2.92
CA VAL A 312 -9.67 14.43 -2.68
C VAL A 312 -9.37 15.89 -2.31
N ASP A 313 -10.26 16.83 -2.64
CA ASP A 313 -10.18 18.22 -2.20
C ASP A 313 -10.72 18.46 -0.79
N GLY A 314 -11.33 17.44 -0.17
CA GLY A 314 -11.75 17.46 1.23
C GLY A 314 -10.61 17.25 2.23
N TYR A 315 -9.40 16.91 1.78
CA TYR A 315 -8.24 16.76 2.67
C TYR A 315 -7.66 18.12 3.06
N GLU A 316 -7.39 18.28 4.35
CA GLU A 316 -6.60 19.42 4.84
C GLU A 316 -5.17 19.39 4.27
N PRO A 317 -4.48 20.54 4.18
CA PRO A 317 -3.17 20.62 3.52
C PRO A 317 -2.12 19.62 4.02
N LYS A 318 -2.06 19.35 5.33
CA LYS A 318 -1.12 18.37 5.90
C LYS A 318 -1.47 16.94 5.48
N ALA A 319 -2.75 16.57 5.53
CA ALA A 319 -3.23 15.27 5.09
C ALA A 319 -3.04 15.09 3.58
N LEU A 320 -3.26 16.14 2.79
CA LEU A 320 -3.04 16.12 1.34
C LEU A 320 -1.59 15.77 0.98
N ILE A 321 -0.59 16.24 1.73
CA ILE A 321 0.82 15.88 1.47
C ILE A 321 1.04 14.38 1.60
N ALA A 322 0.45 13.74 2.61
CA ALA A 322 0.49 12.30 2.77
C ALA A 322 -0.19 11.56 1.61
N VAL A 323 -1.36 12.04 1.17
CA VAL A 323 -2.06 11.51 0.00
C VAL A 323 -1.23 11.66 -1.29
N LEU A 324 -0.51 12.77 -1.46
CA LEU A 324 0.36 12.97 -2.61
C LEU A 324 1.55 12.00 -2.62
N ARG A 325 2.11 11.65 -1.45
CA ARG A 325 3.12 10.58 -1.35
C ARG A 325 2.54 9.23 -1.77
N LEU A 326 1.30 8.95 -1.37
CA LEU A 326 0.60 7.73 -1.77
C LEU A 326 0.40 7.64 -3.30
N ILE A 327 -0.04 8.73 -3.92
CA ILE A 327 -0.18 8.85 -5.39
C ILE A 327 1.17 8.60 -6.08
N GLN A 328 2.24 9.21 -5.56
CA GLN A 328 3.59 9.03 -6.08
C GLN A 328 4.05 7.56 -5.99
N LEU A 329 3.75 6.87 -4.89
CA LEU A 329 4.07 5.44 -4.71
C LEU A 329 3.24 4.55 -5.65
N ALA A 330 1.93 4.79 -5.76
CA ALA A 330 1.07 4.03 -6.69
C ALA A 330 1.61 4.12 -8.12
N ALA A 331 1.96 5.33 -8.58
CA ALA A 331 2.55 5.54 -9.90
C ALA A 331 3.94 4.88 -10.06
N LEU A 332 4.79 4.93 -9.03
CA LEU A 332 6.08 4.21 -9.02
C LEU A 332 5.90 2.71 -9.29
N TYR A 333 4.95 2.08 -8.59
CA TYR A 333 4.64 0.66 -8.75
C TYR A 333 3.76 0.33 -9.96
N GLY A 334 3.47 1.31 -10.81
CA GLY A 334 2.76 1.08 -12.07
C GLY A 334 1.24 0.93 -11.90
N ARG A 335 0.67 1.52 -10.84
CA ARG A 335 -0.77 1.44 -10.56
C ARG A 335 -1.52 2.67 -11.05
N ASN A 336 -2.75 2.44 -11.48
CA ASN A 336 -3.63 3.51 -11.90
C ASN A 336 -4.11 4.29 -10.68
N VAL A 337 -4.28 5.61 -10.85
CA VAL A 337 -4.80 6.49 -9.81
C VAL A 337 -6.04 7.19 -10.33
N ILE A 338 -7.14 7.08 -9.60
CA ILE A 338 -8.42 7.70 -9.93
C ILE A 338 -8.77 8.65 -8.80
N CYS A 339 -8.69 9.95 -9.07
CA CYS A 339 -9.10 11.00 -8.13
C CYS A 339 -10.50 11.50 -8.48
N SER A 340 -11.37 11.58 -7.50
CA SER A 340 -12.77 11.95 -7.65
C SER A 340 -13.10 13.12 -6.72
N SER A 341 -13.80 14.13 -7.24
CA SER A 341 -14.28 15.27 -6.46
C SER A 341 -15.23 16.12 -7.30
N ALA A 342 -16.31 16.64 -6.72
CA ALA A 342 -17.20 17.56 -7.42
C ALA A 342 -16.65 19.00 -7.53
N THR A 343 -15.71 19.37 -6.67
CA THR A 343 -15.26 20.76 -6.46
C THR A 343 -13.75 20.95 -6.60
N LEU A 344 -13.08 20.00 -7.25
CA LEU A 344 -11.63 19.95 -7.38
C LEU A 344 -11.03 21.25 -7.92
N SER A 345 -10.26 21.95 -7.08
CA SER A 345 -9.54 23.15 -7.51
C SER A 345 -8.41 22.83 -8.48
N LEU A 346 -8.10 23.77 -9.38
CA LEU A 346 -6.98 23.64 -10.32
C LEU A 346 -5.63 23.43 -9.61
N THR A 347 -5.45 24.07 -8.45
CA THR A 347 -4.23 23.94 -7.64
C THR A 347 -4.04 22.52 -7.13
N VAL A 348 -5.10 21.91 -6.59
CA VAL A 348 -5.06 20.52 -6.11
C VAL A 348 -4.85 19.57 -7.29
N ALA A 349 -5.58 19.75 -8.40
CA ALA A 349 -5.41 18.93 -9.61
C ALA A 349 -3.97 18.96 -10.17
N LYS A 350 -3.36 20.15 -10.27
CA LYS A 350 -1.95 20.29 -10.70
C LYS A 350 -0.98 19.61 -9.73
N THR A 351 -1.28 19.66 -8.44
CA THR A 351 -0.42 19.06 -7.41
C THR A 351 -0.50 17.54 -7.45
N ILE A 352 -1.70 16.97 -7.62
CA ILE A 352 -1.93 15.53 -7.87
C ILE A 352 -1.16 15.09 -9.13
N HIS A 353 -1.31 15.82 -10.23
CA HIS A 353 -0.59 15.52 -11.47
C HIS A 353 0.92 15.46 -11.27
N ARG A 354 1.52 16.44 -10.59
CA ARG A 354 2.96 16.48 -10.30
C ARG A 354 3.41 15.30 -9.44
N ALA A 355 2.61 14.91 -8.45
CA ALA A 355 2.92 13.76 -7.62
C ALA A 355 2.91 12.45 -8.42
N PHE A 356 1.90 12.25 -9.25
CA PHE A 356 1.78 11.10 -10.15
C PHE A 356 2.91 11.06 -11.17
N GLU A 357 3.18 12.17 -11.85
CA GLU A 357 4.28 12.32 -12.81
C GLU A 357 5.63 12.02 -12.17
N SER A 358 5.87 12.50 -10.95
CA SER A 358 7.10 12.19 -10.23
C SER A 358 7.24 10.69 -9.92
N GLY A 359 6.14 10.01 -9.59
CA GLY A 359 6.12 8.54 -9.46
C GLY A 359 6.45 7.82 -10.76
N MET A 360 5.84 8.28 -11.87
CA MET A 360 6.11 7.77 -13.22
C MET A 360 7.58 7.96 -13.64
N GLN A 361 8.19 9.09 -13.31
CA GLN A 361 9.61 9.34 -13.56
C GLN A 361 10.52 8.41 -12.75
N MET A 362 10.19 8.17 -11.48
CA MET A 362 10.91 7.20 -10.65
C MET A 362 10.77 5.77 -11.20
N ARG A 363 9.57 5.38 -11.63
CA ARG A 363 9.33 4.12 -12.34
C ARG A 363 10.21 4.02 -13.59
N ALA A 364 10.13 5.00 -14.47
CA ALA A 364 10.91 5.03 -15.70
C ALA A 364 12.41 4.91 -15.42
N ALA A 365 12.94 5.62 -14.41
CA ALA A 365 14.34 5.50 -14.00
C ALA A 365 14.70 4.09 -13.52
N LEU A 366 13.82 3.43 -12.77
CA LEU A 366 14.03 2.07 -12.27
C LEU A 366 14.10 1.03 -13.41
N TYR A 367 13.23 1.14 -14.41
CA TYR A 367 13.15 0.17 -15.53
C TYR A 367 13.98 0.53 -16.76
N ASN A 368 14.37 1.81 -16.97
CA ASN A 368 15.16 2.21 -18.15
C ASN A 368 16.66 1.88 -18.03
N VAL A 369 17.17 1.54 -16.85
CA VAL A 369 18.57 1.11 -16.68
C VAL A 369 18.83 -0.23 -17.39
N GLU A 370 17.80 -1.04 -17.64
CA GLU A 370 17.91 -2.32 -18.36
C GLU A 370 18.05 -2.19 -19.89
N LYS A 371 17.79 -1.02 -20.49
CA LYS A 371 17.93 -0.83 -21.96
C LYS A 371 19.28 -0.30 -22.40
N ASN A 372 20.15 0.09 -21.46
CA ASN A 372 21.45 0.71 -21.72
C ASN A 372 22.65 -0.10 -21.17
N GLN A 373 22.42 -1.35 -20.74
CA GLN A 373 23.46 -2.36 -20.54
C GLN A 373 23.30 -3.42 -21.63
#